data_AF-A0A0F9N1Q4-F1
#
_entry.id   AF-A0A0F9N1Q4-F1
#
_cell.length_a   1.000
_cell.length_b   1.000
_cell.length_c   1.000
_cell.angle_alpha   90.00
_cell.angle_beta   90.00
_cell.angle_gamma   90.00
#
_symmetry.space_group_name_H-M   'P 1'
#
loop_
_entity.id
_entity.type
_entity.pdbx_description
1 polymer ?
#
loop_
_entity_poly.entity_id
_entity_poly.type
_entity_poly.pdbx_seq_one_letter_code
_entity_poly.pdbx_strand_id
1 'polypeptide(L)'
;MTIHEKLKGEKRNIEWSQLSWNWMSGCDGPGGIHCKGCYAKCIARRLRGRFGYPKGDYFKVVLHDDKLFGDAPTHLPVWTKQQIPMIGGPYKRWSQHPFVRKVPTVYFNVSMGDWMFAEPNWRKTALEIMKNCPQHIFVTLTKQYNDLWVIAVDSPLAVEGVGVVSGQLAQLLSYQIPNNVIVGISVTNREQVRGIDKLREVDAFTKLVCFEPLLEDVSDLVDLTGINWIIIGKRTRQGRTSEFMPEKEWVDKLIVMARELDIPVFLKPSMTATVGWEQIQETPYERIRKALQPQQIIPPPPGRMCGSRGVY
;
A
#
# COMPACT_ATOMS: atom_id res chain seq x y z
N MET A 1 8.34 -24.09 5.29
CA MET A 1 9.37 -23.04 5.14
C MET A 1 8.69 -21.79 4.60
N THR A 2 8.55 -20.76 5.43
CA THR A 2 7.86 -19.51 5.06
C THR A 2 8.65 -18.77 3.97
N ILE A 3 7.98 -17.94 3.17
CA ILE A 3 8.64 -17.09 2.17
C ILE A 3 9.71 -16.18 2.84
N HIS A 4 9.54 -15.85 4.13
CA HIS A 4 10.50 -15.09 4.91
C HIS A 4 11.82 -15.85 5.13
N GLU A 5 11.78 -17.18 5.22
CA GLU A 5 12.96 -18.03 5.41
C GLU A 5 13.76 -18.22 4.11
N LYS A 6 13.08 -18.28 2.96
CA LYS A 6 13.74 -18.45 1.64
C LYS A 6 14.52 -17.22 1.15
N LEU A 7 14.36 -16.06 1.81
CA LEU A 7 14.94 -14.77 1.39
C LEU A 7 15.93 -14.18 2.42
N LYS A 8 16.37 -14.99 3.41
CA LYS A 8 17.43 -14.58 4.35
C LYS A 8 18.77 -14.43 3.61
N GLY A 9 19.18 -13.20 3.31
CA GLY A 9 20.52 -12.90 2.79
C GLY A 9 20.62 -11.66 1.90
N GLU A 10 19.52 -11.20 1.29
CA GLU A 10 19.53 -9.98 0.49
C GLU A 10 19.24 -8.75 1.37
N LYS A 11 20.09 -7.72 1.29
CA LYS A 11 19.82 -6.39 1.89
C LYS A 11 18.54 -5.84 1.27
N ARG A 12 17.41 -5.99 1.97
CA ARG A 12 16.15 -5.35 1.62
C ARG A 12 16.18 -3.89 2.10
N ASN A 13 15.84 -2.95 1.22
CA ASN A 13 15.74 -1.54 1.60
C ASN A 13 14.50 -1.26 2.48
N ILE A 14 13.47 -2.13 2.43
CA ILE A 14 12.19 -2.00 3.14
C ILE A 14 11.76 -3.38 3.63
N GLU A 15 11.86 -3.60 4.93
CA GLU A 15 11.93 -4.93 5.57
C GLU A 15 10.60 -5.68 5.56
N TRP A 16 9.50 -4.93 5.60
CA TRP A 16 8.14 -5.48 5.59
C TRP A 16 7.63 -5.77 4.17
N SER A 17 8.32 -5.31 3.11
CA SER A 17 7.98 -5.61 1.72
C SER A 17 9.01 -6.54 1.06
N GLN A 18 8.69 -7.07 -0.12
CA GLN A 18 9.62 -7.88 -0.91
C GLN A 18 10.16 -7.10 -2.12
N LEU A 19 9.29 -6.36 -2.81
CA LEU A 19 9.67 -5.52 -3.95
C LEU A 19 8.96 -4.16 -3.85
N SER A 20 9.51 -3.15 -4.51
CA SER A 20 8.79 -1.89 -4.77
C SER A 20 8.30 -1.86 -6.21
N TRP A 21 7.05 -1.47 -6.41
CA TRP A 21 6.49 -1.14 -7.72
C TRP A 21 6.31 0.38 -7.78
N ASN A 22 7.31 1.06 -8.34
CA ASN A 22 7.40 2.51 -8.36
C ASN A 22 6.94 3.06 -9.71
N TRP A 23 5.63 3.06 -9.95
CA TRP A 23 5.03 3.65 -11.17
C TRP A 23 4.94 5.18 -11.13
N MET A 24 5.31 5.80 -10.01
CA MET A 24 5.58 7.23 -9.91
C MET A 24 6.73 7.50 -8.93
N SER A 25 7.21 8.75 -8.93
CA SER A 25 8.18 9.27 -7.96
C SER A 25 7.90 10.73 -7.63
N GLY A 26 8.38 11.18 -6.47
CA GLY A 26 8.16 12.55 -6.01
C GLY A 26 6.81 12.75 -5.33
N CYS A 27 6.71 13.83 -4.56
CA CYS A 27 5.47 14.30 -3.95
C CYS A 27 5.65 15.75 -3.50
N ASP A 28 4.57 16.52 -3.49
CA ASP A 28 4.60 17.92 -3.04
C ASP A 28 4.50 18.04 -1.52
N GLY A 29 4.20 16.94 -0.84
CA GLY A 29 4.01 16.90 0.60
C GLY A 29 2.68 17.52 1.05
N PRO A 30 2.30 17.32 2.32
CA PRO A 30 1.02 17.80 2.80
C PRO A 30 0.88 19.31 2.69
N GLY A 31 -0.22 19.77 2.08
CA GLY A 31 -0.46 21.20 1.85
C GLY A 31 0.45 21.85 0.80
N GLY A 32 1.07 21.06 -0.09
CA GLY A 32 1.95 21.57 -1.15
C GLY A 32 3.36 21.93 -0.67
N ILE A 33 3.70 21.61 0.57
CA ILE A 33 5.03 21.83 1.15
C ILE A 33 5.66 20.48 1.50
N HIS A 34 6.82 20.20 0.90
CA HIS A 34 7.53 18.95 1.15
C HIS A 34 7.88 18.76 2.63
N CYS A 35 7.74 17.54 3.13
CA CYS A 35 8.03 17.23 4.53
C CYS A 35 9.46 17.60 4.94
N LYS A 36 9.61 18.20 6.12
CA LYS A 36 10.92 18.47 6.75
C LYS A 36 11.66 17.14 6.97
N GLY A 37 12.89 17.04 6.44
CA GLY A 37 13.71 15.82 6.58
C GLY A 37 13.24 14.63 5.74
N CYS A 38 12.52 14.86 4.64
CA CYS A 38 12.08 13.79 3.74
C CYS A 38 13.25 13.01 3.12
N TYR A 39 13.35 11.72 3.49
CA TYR A 39 14.29 10.74 2.91
C TYR A 39 14.23 10.71 1.38
N ALA A 40 13.01 10.60 0.83
CA ALA A 40 12.82 10.43 -0.60
C ALA A 40 13.36 11.64 -1.36
N LYS A 41 13.14 12.86 -0.84
CA LYS A 41 13.72 14.10 -1.37
C LYS A 41 15.24 14.12 -1.32
N CYS A 42 15.85 13.61 -0.24
CA CYS A 42 17.30 13.50 -0.12
C CYS A 42 17.91 12.57 -1.19
N ILE A 43 17.28 11.43 -1.46
CA ILE A 43 17.70 10.55 -2.55
C ILE A 43 17.44 11.17 -3.92
N ALA A 44 16.27 11.76 -4.14
CA ALA A 44 15.92 12.41 -5.40
C ALA A 44 16.97 13.47 -5.79
N ARG A 45 17.44 14.26 -4.81
CA ARG A 45 18.54 15.21 -5.01
C ARG A 45 19.83 14.54 -5.50
N ARG A 46 20.17 13.36 -4.97
CA ARG A 46 21.34 12.57 -5.39
C ARG A 46 21.15 11.96 -6.79
N LEU A 47 19.91 11.64 -7.15
CA LEU A 47 19.55 10.99 -8.41
C LEU A 47 19.12 11.96 -9.51
N ARG A 48 19.08 13.28 -9.25
CA ARG A 48 18.69 14.32 -10.22
C ARG A 48 19.23 14.07 -11.63
N GLY A 49 18.33 14.11 -12.61
CA GLY A 49 18.59 13.80 -14.03
C GLY A 49 18.64 12.31 -14.38
N ARG A 50 18.29 11.41 -13.46
CA ARG A 50 18.34 9.94 -13.65
C ARG A 50 17.15 9.26 -12.98
N PHE A 51 16.83 8.04 -13.42
CA PHE A 51 15.88 7.13 -12.75
C PHE A 51 14.51 7.75 -12.43
N GLY A 52 13.98 8.59 -13.32
CA GLY A 52 12.67 9.24 -13.13
C GLY A 52 12.72 10.55 -12.34
N TYR A 53 13.90 11.01 -11.89
CA TYR A 53 14.08 12.28 -11.20
C TYR A 53 14.57 13.37 -12.16
N PRO A 54 13.84 14.47 -12.37
CA PRO A 54 14.27 15.57 -13.23
C PRO A 54 15.56 16.23 -12.72
N LYS A 55 16.31 16.90 -13.62
CA LYS A 55 17.56 17.60 -13.25
C LYS A 55 17.29 18.87 -12.44
N GLY A 56 16.22 19.59 -12.79
CA GLY A 56 15.80 20.84 -12.15
C GLY A 56 15.01 20.58 -10.88
N ASP A 57 13.67 20.63 -10.97
CA ASP A 57 12.78 20.23 -9.88
C ASP A 57 12.82 18.71 -9.70
N TYR A 58 13.80 18.25 -8.94
CA TYR A 58 14.17 16.85 -8.82
C TYR A 58 13.20 16.03 -7.97
N PHE A 59 12.24 16.64 -7.27
CA PHE A 59 11.29 15.92 -6.42
C PHE A 59 9.82 16.22 -6.75
N LYS A 60 9.55 16.93 -7.85
CA LYS A 60 8.20 17.03 -8.41
C LYS A 60 7.61 15.65 -8.67
N VAL A 61 6.29 15.58 -8.66
CA VAL A 61 5.54 14.41 -9.10
C VAL A 61 5.91 14.06 -10.54
N VAL A 62 6.36 12.83 -10.76
CA VAL A 62 6.62 12.25 -12.08
C VAL A 62 5.95 10.89 -12.14
N LEU A 63 5.08 10.73 -13.13
CA LEU A 63 4.40 9.48 -13.46
C LEU A 63 5.23 8.72 -14.50
N HIS A 64 5.39 7.41 -14.34
CA HIS A 64 6.26 6.58 -15.18
C HIS A 64 5.42 5.62 -16.03
N ASP A 65 5.13 6.01 -17.28
CA ASP A 65 4.25 5.24 -18.18
C ASP A 65 4.77 3.82 -18.42
N ASP A 66 6.10 3.70 -18.57
CA ASP A 66 6.77 2.41 -18.77
C ASP A 66 6.60 1.47 -17.57
N LYS A 67 6.29 2.00 -16.38
CA LYS A 67 6.14 1.22 -15.15
C LYS A 67 4.71 0.87 -14.82
N LEU A 68 3.75 1.69 -15.24
CA LEU A 68 2.32 1.40 -15.07
C LEU A 68 1.77 0.57 -16.23
N PHE A 69 2.16 0.90 -17.46
CA PHE A 69 1.57 0.34 -18.68
C PHE A 69 2.51 -0.60 -19.46
N GLY A 70 3.83 -0.49 -19.28
CA GLY A 70 4.84 -1.08 -20.18
C GLY A 70 4.83 -2.60 -20.34
N ASP A 71 4.09 -3.34 -19.51
CA ASP A 71 4.03 -4.81 -19.46
C ASP A 71 2.58 -5.37 -19.43
N ALA A 72 1.55 -4.53 -19.57
CA ALA A 72 0.16 -4.99 -19.48
C ALA A 72 -0.18 -5.98 -20.62
N PRO A 73 -0.88 -7.10 -20.35
CA PRO A 73 -1.31 -8.02 -21.40
C PRO A 73 -2.18 -7.27 -22.43
N THR A 74 -1.83 -7.36 -23.71
CA THR A 74 -2.52 -6.72 -24.84
C THR A 74 -3.97 -7.18 -25.07
N HIS A 75 -4.46 -8.12 -24.24
CA HIS A 75 -5.78 -8.73 -24.34
C HIS A 75 -6.81 -8.21 -23.32
N LEU A 76 -6.45 -7.25 -22.46
CA LEU A 76 -7.45 -6.53 -21.64
C LEU A 76 -8.30 -5.62 -22.55
N PRO A 77 -9.63 -5.55 -22.33
CA PRO A 77 -10.54 -4.83 -23.24
C PRO A 77 -10.22 -3.33 -23.26
N VAL A 78 -9.73 -2.91 -24.43
CA VAL A 78 -9.78 -1.55 -24.98
C VAL A 78 -9.16 -0.44 -24.12
N TRP A 79 -7.83 -0.44 -24.01
CA TRP A 79 -7.07 0.81 -23.92
C TRP A 79 -6.70 1.19 -25.36
N THR A 80 -7.36 2.19 -25.94
CA THR A 80 -7.21 2.50 -27.38
C THR A 80 -5.77 2.87 -27.74
N LYS A 81 -5.22 2.11 -28.70
CA LYS A 81 -3.84 2.12 -29.22
C LYS A 81 -3.36 3.41 -29.91
N GLN A 82 -4.11 4.51 -29.94
CA GLN A 82 -3.59 5.77 -30.50
C GLN A 82 -2.60 6.47 -29.54
N GLN A 83 -2.44 5.97 -28.31
CA GLN A 83 -1.74 6.65 -27.21
C GLN A 83 -0.61 5.83 -26.52
N ILE A 84 -0.07 4.77 -27.16
CA ILE A 84 1.07 4.00 -26.59
C ILE A 84 2.20 3.89 -27.62
N PRO A 85 3.30 4.66 -27.50
CA PRO A 85 4.46 4.50 -28.36
C PRO A 85 5.43 3.43 -27.85
N MET A 86 5.72 2.47 -28.75
CA MET A 86 7.02 1.83 -29.01
C MET A 86 7.87 1.34 -27.82
N ILE A 87 7.84 0.02 -27.66
CA ILE A 87 8.69 -0.82 -26.82
C ILE A 87 10.16 -0.74 -27.24
N GLY A 88 11.08 -0.53 -26.28
CA GLY A 88 12.53 -0.57 -26.51
C GLY A 88 13.41 -0.83 -25.27
N GLY A 89 13.83 -2.09 -25.07
CA GLY A 89 15.11 -2.51 -24.43
C GLY A 89 15.28 -2.47 -22.89
N PRO A 90 16.36 -3.06 -22.34
CA PRO A 90 16.53 -4.49 -22.07
C PRO A 90 16.26 -4.90 -20.60
N TYR A 91 15.47 -5.95 -20.45
CA TYR A 91 15.51 -7.10 -19.52
C TYR A 91 15.82 -7.00 -18.00
N LYS A 92 16.02 -5.83 -17.38
CA LYS A 92 16.14 -5.73 -15.90
C LYS A 92 14.96 -5.05 -15.18
N ARG A 93 14.00 -4.47 -15.91
CA ARG A 93 12.87 -3.72 -15.33
C ARG A 93 11.58 -4.55 -15.16
N TRP A 94 11.46 -5.66 -15.89
CA TRP A 94 10.22 -6.44 -16.02
C TRP A 94 9.89 -7.33 -14.80
N SER A 95 10.88 -7.74 -14.00
CA SER A 95 10.67 -8.65 -12.86
C SER A 95 9.90 -8.04 -11.68
N GLN A 96 9.71 -6.72 -11.71
CA GLN A 96 8.99 -5.95 -10.70
C GLN A 96 7.55 -5.66 -11.12
N HIS A 97 7.17 -5.83 -12.39
CA HIS A 97 5.79 -5.58 -12.80
C HIS A 97 4.85 -6.69 -12.30
N PRO A 98 3.69 -6.34 -11.71
CA PRO A 98 2.80 -7.34 -11.10
C PRO A 98 2.31 -8.43 -12.06
N PHE A 99 1.93 -8.08 -13.29
CA PHE A 99 1.38 -9.06 -14.24
C PHE A 99 2.38 -10.13 -14.70
N VAL A 100 3.67 -9.78 -14.75
CA VAL A 100 4.71 -10.70 -15.25
C VAL A 100 5.16 -11.66 -14.14
N ARG A 101 4.95 -11.29 -12.88
CA ARG A 101 5.48 -12.02 -11.72
C ARG A 101 4.53 -13.13 -11.26
N LYS A 102 4.95 -14.37 -11.48
CA LYS A 102 4.18 -15.56 -11.04
C LYS A 102 4.30 -15.88 -9.55
N VAL A 103 5.39 -15.44 -8.91
CA VAL A 103 5.64 -15.73 -7.48
C VAL A 103 4.83 -14.78 -6.61
N PRO A 104 3.96 -15.26 -5.70
CA PRO A 104 3.27 -14.42 -4.73
C PRO A 104 4.22 -13.47 -4.00
N THR A 105 3.89 -12.19 -3.98
CA THR A 105 4.82 -11.11 -3.61
C THR A 105 4.10 -9.99 -2.90
N VAL A 106 4.74 -9.46 -1.87
CA VAL A 106 4.33 -8.23 -1.19
C VAL A 106 5.05 -7.04 -1.84
N TYR A 107 4.30 -6.22 -2.56
CA TYR A 107 4.76 -5.00 -3.18
C TYR A 107 4.56 -3.81 -2.25
N PHE A 108 5.56 -2.96 -2.09
CA PHE A 108 5.34 -1.60 -1.65
C PHE A 108 5.10 -0.70 -2.86
N ASN A 109 3.93 -0.10 -2.88
CA ASN A 109 3.51 0.85 -3.90
C ASN A 109 4.20 2.19 -3.67
N VAL A 110 4.95 2.68 -4.66
CA VAL A 110 5.55 4.03 -4.64
C VAL A 110 6.41 4.27 -3.38
N SER A 111 7.59 3.65 -3.30
CA SER A 111 8.49 3.79 -2.15
C SER A 111 9.24 5.12 -2.05
N MET A 112 9.15 5.96 -3.09
CA MET A 112 9.90 7.22 -3.23
C MET A 112 9.00 8.38 -3.70
N GLY A 113 7.74 8.34 -3.29
CA GLY A 113 6.72 9.34 -3.58
C GLY A 113 5.53 9.12 -2.66
N ASP A 114 4.39 9.67 -3.04
CA ASP A 114 3.13 9.47 -2.34
C ASP A 114 2.02 9.34 -3.40
N TRP A 115 1.41 8.16 -3.46
CA TRP A 115 0.49 7.78 -4.53
C TRP A 115 -0.77 8.65 -4.59
N MET A 116 -1.08 9.38 -3.51
CA MET A 116 -2.20 10.33 -3.47
C MET A 116 -1.98 11.55 -4.36
N PHE A 117 -0.73 11.88 -4.70
CA PHE A 117 -0.39 12.98 -5.62
C PHE A 117 -0.45 12.58 -7.10
N ALA A 118 -0.73 11.32 -7.41
CA ALA A 118 -0.98 10.91 -8.79
C ALA A 118 -2.34 11.40 -9.28
N GLU A 119 -2.44 11.61 -10.58
CA GLU A 119 -3.70 11.90 -11.25
C GLU A 119 -4.73 10.77 -10.99
N PRO A 120 -6.04 11.09 -10.87
CA PRO A 120 -7.07 10.09 -10.56
C PRO A 120 -7.06 8.86 -11.46
N ASN A 121 -6.88 9.05 -12.77
CA ASN A 121 -6.83 7.94 -13.74
C ASN A 121 -5.64 7.00 -13.51
N TRP A 122 -4.51 7.51 -13.02
CA TRP A 122 -3.35 6.69 -12.66
C TRP A 122 -3.60 5.86 -11.42
N ARG A 123 -4.19 6.47 -10.38
CA ARG A 123 -4.58 5.75 -9.16
C ARG A 123 -5.59 4.64 -9.48
N LYS A 124 -6.59 4.96 -10.29
CA LYS A 124 -7.58 3.99 -10.79
C LYS A 124 -6.88 2.84 -11.52
N THR A 125 -6.09 3.16 -12.54
CA THR A 125 -5.32 2.16 -13.30
C THR A 125 -4.49 1.27 -12.39
N ALA A 126 -3.72 1.85 -11.47
CA ALA A 126 -2.90 1.09 -10.53
C ALA A 126 -3.74 0.15 -9.65
N LEU A 127 -4.87 0.61 -9.13
CA LEU A 127 -5.80 -0.23 -8.37
C LEU A 127 -6.40 -1.36 -9.22
N GLU A 128 -6.68 -1.14 -10.51
CA GLU A 128 -7.13 -2.22 -11.41
C GLU A 128 -6.04 -3.28 -11.59
N ILE A 129 -4.79 -2.87 -11.76
CA ILE A 129 -3.65 -3.79 -11.86
C ILE A 129 -3.53 -4.60 -10.57
N MET A 130 -3.64 -3.95 -9.40
CA MET A 130 -3.61 -4.63 -8.11
C MET A 130 -4.73 -5.65 -7.98
N LYS A 131 -5.96 -5.27 -8.36
CA LYS A 131 -7.15 -6.15 -8.38
C LYS A 131 -6.93 -7.38 -9.26
N ASN A 132 -6.36 -7.18 -10.45
CA ASN A 132 -6.11 -8.26 -11.42
C ASN A 132 -4.86 -9.10 -11.11
N CYS A 133 -4.12 -8.77 -10.04
CA CYS A 133 -2.99 -9.55 -9.55
C CYS A 133 -3.25 -10.08 -8.11
N PRO A 134 -4.30 -10.89 -7.87
CA PRO A 134 -4.71 -11.31 -6.52
C PRO A 134 -3.69 -12.20 -5.81
N GLN A 135 -2.73 -12.79 -6.54
CA GLN A 135 -1.61 -13.54 -5.96
C GLN A 135 -0.61 -12.64 -5.21
N HIS A 136 -0.69 -11.32 -5.40
CA HIS A 136 0.18 -10.33 -4.75
C HIS A 136 -0.57 -9.54 -3.69
N ILE A 137 0.18 -9.03 -2.72
CA ILE A 137 -0.30 -8.06 -1.74
C ILE A 137 0.37 -6.73 -2.07
N PHE A 138 -0.38 -5.64 -2.05
CA PHE A 138 0.13 -4.30 -2.33
C PHE A 138 -0.04 -3.45 -1.08
N VAL A 139 1.04 -2.84 -0.61
CA VAL A 139 1.03 -1.89 0.49
C VAL A 139 1.09 -0.50 -0.10
N THR A 140 0.18 0.39 0.29
CA THR A 140 0.24 1.81 -0.04
C THR A 140 0.45 2.62 1.24
N LEU A 141 1.16 3.75 1.13
CA LEU A 141 1.36 4.68 2.23
C LEU A 141 1.18 6.10 1.72
N THR A 142 0.54 6.95 2.53
CA THR A 142 0.41 8.38 2.26
C THR A 142 0.60 9.23 3.52
N LYS A 143 1.07 10.46 3.35
CA LYS A 143 0.98 11.53 4.35
C LYS A 143 -0.08 12.57 3.99
N GLN A 144 -0.66 12.48 2.80
CA GLN A 144 -1.75 13.33 2.34
C GLN A 144 -3.10 12.79 2.83
N TYR A 145 -3.24 12.66 4.16
CA TYR A 145 -4.44 12.07 4.76
C TYR A 145 -5.69 12.92 4.56
N ASN A 146 -5.54 14.24 4.33
CA ASN A 146 -6.64 15.12 3.99
C ASN A 146 -7.28 14.80 2.65
N ASP A 147 -6.65 14.01 1.78
CA ASP A 147 -7.21 13.58 0.50
C ASP A 147 -7.52 12.08 0.49
N LEU A 148 -7.43 11.38 1.63
CA LEU A 148 -7.83 9.96 1.69
C LEU A 148 -9.30 9.76 1.33
N TRP A 149 -10.15 10.75 1.65
CA TRP A 149 -11.54 10.77 1.18
C TRP A 149 -11.63 10.79 -0.35
N VAL A 150 -10.63 11.28 -1.08
CA VAL A 150 -10.62 11.24 -2.55
C VAL A 150 -10.54 9.79 -3.06
N ILE A 151 -9.95 8.85 -2.31
CA ILE A 151 -10.08 7.41 -2.64
C ILE A 151 -11.56 7.00 -2.59
N ALA A 152 -12.33 7.59 -1.68
CA ALA A 152 -13.76 7.40 -1.54
C ALA A 152 -14.62 8.33 -2.41
N VAL A 153 -14.05 9.29 -3.17
CA VAL A 153 -14.76 10.18 -4.13
C VAL A 153 -14.44 9.84 -5.59
N ASP A 154 -13.30 9.19 -5.84
CA ASP A 154 -13.12 8.25 -6.96
C ASP A 154 -13.95 6.95 -6.74
N SER A 155 -14.74 6.92 -5.66
CA SER A 155 -15.93 6.11 -5.43
C SER A 155 -17.14 7.06 -5.31
N PRO A 156 -18.34 6.79 -5.80
CA PRO A 156 -19.46 7.70 -5.74
C PRO A 156 -19.98 7.65 -4.31
N LEU A 157 -19.50 8.56 -3.47
CA LEU A 157 -20.32 9.00 -2.37
C LEU A 157 -21.34 9.97 -2.94
N ALA A 158 -22.60 9.55 -2.80
CA ALA A 158 -23.78 10.32 -3.12
C ALA A 158 -23.64 11.75 -2.56
N VAL A 159 -23.57 12.72 -3.45
CA VAL A 159 -23.65 14.13 -3.08
C VAL A 159 -25.11 14.38 -2.71
N GLU A 160 -25.40 14.66 -1.43
CA GLU A 160 -26.73 15.16 -1.07
C GLU A 160 -27.04 16.40 -1.92
N GLY A 161 -28.09 16.32 -2.72
CA GLY A 161 -28.53 17.39 -3.64
C GLY A 161 -28.32 17.12 -5.13
N VAL A 162 -27.54 16.11 -5.51
CA VAL A 162 -27.51 15.59 -6.90
C VAL A 162 -28.12 14.20 -6.86
N GLY A 163 -29.29 14.05 -7.47
CA GLY A 163 -30.13 12.84 -7.35
C GLY A 163 -29.36 11.53 -7.43
N VAL A 164 -29.80 10.55 -6.64
CA VAL A 164 -29.29 9.17 -6.61
C VAL A 164 -29.04 8.70 -8.05
N VAL A 165 -27.78 8.48 -8.42
CA VAL A 165 -27.46 7.74 -9.63
C VAL A 165 -27.76 6.28 -9.32
N SER A 166 -29.03 5.88 -9.44
CA SER A 166 -29.42 4.48 -9.34
C SER A 166 -29.09 3.77 -10.67
N GLY A 167 -28.54 2.55 -10.59
CA GLY A 167 -28.22 1.71 -11.75
C GLY A 167 -26.72 1.62 -12.09
N GLN A 168 -26.42 1.03 -13.27
CA GLN A 168 -25.07 0.69 -13.75
C GLN A 168 -24.03 1.82 -13.65
N LEU A 169 -24.46 3.08 -13.69
CA LEU A 169 -23.59 4.25 -13.73
C LEU A 169 -22.92 4.56 -12.38
N ALA A 170 -23.59 4.31 -11.24
CA ALA A 170 -22.92 4.36 -9.92
C ALA A 170 -21.90 3.23 -9.77
N GLN A 171 -22.22 2.04 -10.27
CA GLN A 171 -21.32 0.89 -10.27
C GLN A 171 -20.04 1.11 -11.11
N LEU A 172 -20.12 1.97 -12.13
CA LEU A 172 -19.00 2.40 -12.99
C LEU A 172 -18.07 3.43 -12.33
N LEU A 173 -18.57 4.16 -11.34
CA LEU A 173 -17.85 5.23 -10.64
C LEU A 173 -17.27 4.76 -9.30
N SER A 174 -17.70 3.62 -8.75
CA SER A 174 -17.24 3.07 -7.44
C SER A 174 -15.96 2.27 -7.58
N TYR A 175 -14.78 2.87 -7.36
CA TYR A 175 -13.57 2.05 -7.20
C TYR A 175 -13.46 1.51 -5.77
N GLN A 176 -13.89 0.26 -5.58
CA GLN A 176 -13.64 -0.48 -4.35
C GLN A 176 -12.15 -0.82 -4.24
N ILE A 177 -11.59 -0.63 -3.05
CA ILE A 177 -10.22 -0.99 -2.74
C ILE A 177 -10.13 -2.52 -2.72
N PRO A 178 -9.30 -3.15 -3.57
CA PRO A 178 -9.22 -4.61 -3.61
C PRO A 178 -8.71 -5.17 -2.27
N ASN A 179 -9.21 -6.34 -1.86
CA ASN A 179 -8.83 -6.96 -0.57
C ASN A 179 -7.33 -7.28 -0.46
N ASN A 180 -6.61 -7.34 -1.59
CA ASN A 180 -5.16 -7.53 -1.63
C ASN A 180 -4.36 -6.22 -1.56
N VAL A 181 -5.03 -5.07 -1.36
CA VAL A 181 -4.44 -3.76 -1.16
C VAL A 181 -4.55 -3.36 0.31
N ILE A 182 -3.40 -3.16 0.95
CA ILE A 182 -3.26 -2.55 2.27
C ILE A 182 -3.19 -1.04 2.07
N VAL A 183 -4.16 -0.31 2.62
CA VAL A 183 -4.16 1.15 2.61
C VAL A 183 -3.54 1.63 3.90
N GLY A 184 -2.52 2.47 3.81
CA GLY A 184 -1.88 2.98 4.99
C GLY A 184 -1.56 4.46 4.97
N ILE A 185 -1.37 4.98 6.18
CA ILE A 185 -0.92 6.35 6.42
C ILE A 185 0.39 6.33 7.18
N SER A 186 1.17 7.39 7.04
CA SER A 186 2.32 7.62 7.92
C SER A 186 2.00 8.69 8.96
N VAL A 187 2.12 8.34 10.25
CA VAL A 187 1.93 9.23 11.39
C VAL A 187 3.27 9.45 12.06
N THR A 188 3.82 10.65 11.94
CA THR A 188 5.17 10.96 12.46
C THR A 188 5.16 11.87 13.69
N ASN A 189 4.06 12.57 13.93
CA ASN A 189 3.89 13.52 15.04
C ASN A 189 2.39 13.66 15.38
N ARG A 190 2.08 14.46 16.41
CA ARG A 190 0.72 14.67 16.91
C ARG A 190 -0.23 15.26 15.85
N GLU A 191 0.25 16.15 15.00
CA GLU A 191 -0.53 16.78 13.92
C GLU A 191 -1.12 15.75 12.93
N GLN A 192 -0.41 14.64 12.73
CA GLN A 192 -0.77 13.62 11.74
C GLN A 192 -1.69 12.53 12.31
N VAL A 193 -1.96 12.53 13.62
CA VAL A 193 -2.82 11.54 14.27
C VAL A 193 -4.25 11.58 13.70
N ARG A 194 -4.76 12.76 13.32
CA ARG A 194 -6.05 12.93 12.63
C ARG A 194 -6.18 12.10 11.34
N GLY A 195 -5.05 11.71 10.74
CA GLY A 195 -5.05 10.82 9.60
C GLY A 195 -5.57 9.43 9.94
N ILE A 196 -5.43 8.97 11.19
CA ILE A 196 -5.93 7.66 11.65
C ILE A 196 -7.46 7.65 11.58
N ASP A 197 -8.12 8.71 12.04
CA ASP A 197 -9.58 8.84 11.94
C ASP A 197 -10.05 8.80 10.48
N LYS A 198 -9.32 9.50 9.60
CA LYS A 198 -9.60 9.43 8.16
C LYS A 198 -9.36 8.07 7.55
N LEU A 199 -8.34 7.33 7.98
CA LEU A 199 -8.10 5.97 7.53
C LEU A 199 -9.21 5.01 8.01
N ARG A 200 -9.77 5.23 9.20
CA ARG A 200 -10.86 4.41 9.75
C ARG A 200 -12.13 4.52 8.91
N GLU A 201 -12.40 5.69 8.34
CA GLU A 201 -13.51 5.96 7.41
C GLU A 201 -13.35 5.26 6.04
N VAL A 202 -12.14 4.86 5.64
CA VAL A 202 -11.89 4.22 4.34
C VAL A 202 -12.47 2.80 4.30
N ASP A 203 -13.18 2.43 3.22
CA ASP A 203 -13.58 1.04 2.98
C ASP A 203 -12.42 0.22 2.40
N ALA A 204 -11.57 -0.31 3.28
CA ALA A 204 -10.43 -1.15 2.95
C ALA A 204 -10.40 -2.39 3.85
N PHE A 205 -10.15 -3.55 3.25
CA PHE A 205 -10.02 -4.82 3.99
C PHE A 205 -8.84 -4.81 4.99
N THR A 206 -7.78 -4.07 4.70
CA THR A 206 -6.63 -3.94 5.60
C THR A 206 -6.14 -2.49 5.66
N LYS A 207 -6.19 -1.92 6.87
CA LYS A 207 -5.74 -0.57 7.19
C LYS A 207 -4.43 -0.62 7.99
N LEU A 208 -3.44 0.15 7.55
CA LEU A 208 -2.11 0.25 8.14
C LEU A 208 -1.84 1.64 8.72
N VAL A 209 -1.42 1.70 9.98
CA VAL A 209 -0.82 2.93 10.54
C VAL A 209 0.69 2.74 10.67
N CYS A 210 1.45 3.56 9.94
CA CYS A 210 2.90 3.52 9.95
C CYS A 210 3.43 4.69 10.80
N PHE A 211 3.80 4.40 12.05
CA PHE A 211 4.48 5.31 12.97
C PHE A 211 5.97 5.43 12.62
N GLU A 212 6.28 5.87 11.39
CA GLU A 212 7.65 5.95 10.90
C GLU A 212 7.98 7.23 10.10
N PRO A 213 8.99 8.01 10.54
CA PRO A 213 9.59 7.94 11.88
C PRO A 213 8.60 8.41 12.96
N LEU A 214 8.53 7.73 14.11
CA LEU A 214 7.85 8.25 15.29
C LEU A 214 8.71 9.35 15.94
N LEU A 215 8.30 10.62 15.85
CA LEU A 215 9.09 11.77 16.29
C LEU A 215 8.62 12.39 17.62
N GLU A 216 7.42 12.06 18.05
CA GLU A 216 6.78 12.60 19.27
C GLU A 216 5.92 11.50 19.89
N ASP A 217 5.64 11.60 21.21
CA ASP A 217 4.63 10.76 21.82
C ASP A 217 3.24 11.13 21.26
N VAL A 218 2.53 10.15 20.73
CA VAL A 218 1.17 10.27 20.19
C VAL A 218 0.19 9.33 20.91
N SER A 219 0.67 8.55 21.88
CA SER A 219 -0.09 7.45 22.49
C SER A 219 -1.44 7.89 23.05
N ASP A 220 -1.52 9.05 23.69
CA ASP A 220 -2.77 9.57 24.28
C ASP A 220 -3.80 10.07 23.25
N LEU A 221 -3.42 10.17 21.96
CA LEU A 221 -4.28 10.69 20.89
C LEU A 221 -4.74 9.60 19.91
N VAL A 222 -4.15 8.41 19.99
CA VAL A 222 -4.33 7.35 19.01
C VAL A 222 -5.52 6.47 19.36
N ASP A 223 -6.43 6.29 18.41
CA ASP A 223 -7.45 5.24 18.43
C ASP A 223 -7.17 4.22 17.31
N LEU A 224 -6.77 3.01 17.69
CA LEU A 224 -6.46 1.93 16.74
C LEU A 224 -7.69 1.08 16.35
N THR A 225 -8.90 1.45 16.81
CA THR A 225 -10.11 0.70 16.48
C THR A 225 -10.35 0.67 14.97
N GLY A 226 -10.41 -0.54 14.41
CA GLY A 226 -10.58 -0.76 12.97
C GLY A 226 -9.27 -0.76 12.16
N ILE A 227 -8.11 -0.55 12.81
CA ILE A 227 -6.79 -0.72 12.19
C ILE A 227 -6.38 -2.20 12.23
N ASN A 228 -5.63 -2.65 11.23
CA ASN A 228 -5.32 -4.08 11.07
C ASN A 228 -3.82 -4.39 11.09
N TRP A 229 -2.97 -3.37 11.10
CA TRP A 229 -1.52 -3.52 11.18
C TRP A 229 -0.89 -2.20 11.60
N ILE A 230 0.14 -2.26 12.45
CA ILE A 230 0.98 -1.10 12.74
C ILE A 230 2.46 -1.39 12.48
N ILE A 231 3.15 -0.37 11.96
CA ILE A 231 4.61 -0.37 11.81
C ILE A 231 5.16 0.76 12.66
N ILE A 232 6.22 0.50 13.43
CA ILE A 232 6.87 1.51 14.26
C ILE A 232 8.36 1.54 13.91
N GLY A 233 8.89 2.74 13.69
CA GLY A 233 10.29 2.93 13.33
C GLY A 233 10.85 4.30 13.72
N LYS A 234 12.17 4.35 13.82
CA LYS A 234 12.94 5.55 14.14
C LYS A 234 13.30 6.35 12.89
N ARG A 235 13.75 7.60 13.08
CA ARG A 235 14.39 8.35 12.00
C ARG A 235 15.86 7.96 11.91
N THR A 236 16.26 7.34 10.81
CA THR A 236 17.67 7.08 10.53
C THR A 236 18.37 8.34 10.00
N ARG A 237 19.64 8.54 10.36
CA ARG A 237 20.46 9.64 9.85
C ARG A 237 20.57 9.60 8.33
N GLN A 238 20.23 10.71 7.67
CA GLN A 238 20.30 10.84 6.21
C GLN A 238 20.68 12.25 5.79
N GLY A 239 21.82 12.38 5.10
CA GLY A 239 22.34 13.69 4.72
C GLY A 239 22.53 14.60 5.94
N ARG A 240 21.77 15.70 6.00
CA ARG A 240 21.78 16.66 7.12
C ARG A 240 20.74 16.38 8.20
N THR A 241 19.89 15.37 8.01
CA THR A 241 18.85 15.01 8.97
C THR A 241 19.45 14.12 10.06
N SER A 242 19.35 14.56 11.32
CA SER A 242 19.81 13.80 12.48
C SER A 242 18.99 12.53 12.69
N GLU A 243 19.65 11.51 13.22
CA GLU A 243 18.95 10.36 13.78
C GLU A 243 18.05 10.80 14.95
N PHE A 244 16.92 10.14 15.11
CA PHE A 244 16.02 10.34 16.24
C PHE A 244 15.45 8.98 16.66
N MET A 245 15.71 8.58 17.91
CA MET A 245 15.15 7.38 18.51
C MET A 245 13.94 7.78 19.37
N PRO A 246 12.75 7.22 19.15
CA PRO A 246 11.61 7.45 20.03
C PRO A 246 11.87 6.85 21.41
N GLU A 247 11.28 7.45 22.45
CA GLU A 247 11.39 6.92 23.81
C GLU A 247 10.70 5.56 23.93
N LYS A 248 11.23 4.72 24.82
CA LYS A 248 10.74 3.35 24.99
C LYS A 248 9.25 3.32 25.34
N GLU A 249 8.85 4.21 26.25
CA GLU A 249 7.48 4.31 26.75
C GLU A 249 6.47 4.61 25.63
N TRP A 250 6.81 5.49 24.68
CA TRP A 250 5.91 5.84 23.57
C TRP A 250 5.60 4.61 22.70
N VAL A 251 6.63 3.82 22.42
CA VAL A 251 6.51 2.59 21.63
C VAL A 251 5.77 1.50 22.42
N ASP A 252 6.10 1.33 23.70
CA ASP A 252 5.44 0.33 24.56
C ASP A 252 3.93 0.59 24.66
N LYS A 253 3.50 1.85 24.83
CA LYS A 253 2.08 2.22 24.85
C LYS A 253 1.36 1.83 23.54
N LEU A 254 1.96 2.09 22.38
CA LEU A 254 1.41 1.69 21.08
C LEU A 254 1.33 0.17 20.93
N ILE A 255 2.32 -0.57 21.45
CA ILE A 255 2.31 -2.04 21.45
C ILE A 255 1.16 -2.55 22.32
N VAL A 256 0.98 -2.03 23.53
CA VAL A 256 -0.10 -2.43 24.44
C VAL A 256 -1.46 -2.25 23.77
N MET A 257 -1.74 -1.07 23.20
CA MET A 257 -2.99 -0.83 22.46
C MET A 257 -3.19 -1.81 21.31
N ALA A 258 -2.14 -2.11 20.55
CA ALA A 258 -2.21 -3.07 19.45
C ALA A 258 -2.53 -4.48 19.96
N ARG A 259 -1.94 -4.90 21.09
CA ARG A 259 -2.18 -6.21 21.69
C ARG A 259 -3.61 -6.37 22.21
N GLU A 260 -4.16 -5.35 22.83
CA GLU A 260 -5.55 -5.34 23.31
C GLU A 260 -6.57 -5.54 22.18
N LEU A 261 -6.20 -5.15 20.95
CA LEU A 261 -7.03 -5.24 19.76
C LEU A 261 -6.62 -6.38 18.80
N ASP A 262 -5.69 -7.25 19.19
CA ASP A 262 -5.11 -8.32 18.36
C ASP A 262 -4.58 -7.80 16.99
N ILE A 263 -3.94 -6.63 17.03
CA ILE A 263 -3.34 -5.98 15.86
C ILE A 263 -1.87 -6.45 15.74
N PRO A 264 -1.45 -7.00 14.59
CA PRO A 264 -0.06 -7.35 14.37
C PRO A 264 0.83 -6.10 14.44
N VAL A 265 1.99 -6.25 15.07
CA VAL A 265 2.98 -5.19 15.22
C VAL A 265 4.25 -5.51 14.42
N PHE A 266 4.77 -4.54 13.68
CA PHE A 266 6.09 -4.63 13.07
C PHE A 266 7.02 -3.53 13.60
N LEU A 267 7.97 -3.91 14.46
CA LEU A 267 9.08 -3.06 14.86
C LEU A 267 10.21 -3.15 13.83
N LYS A 268 10.65 -2.01 13.31
CA LYS A 268 11.81 -2.00 12.41
C LYS A 268 13.06 -2.56 13.11
N PRO A 269 13.88 -3.40 12.45
CA PRO A 269 15.10 -3.95 13.06
C PRO A 269 16.06 -2.89 13.60
N SER A 270 16.05 -1.68 13.02
CA SER A 270 16.87 -0.57 13.49
C SER A 270 16.48 -0.05 14.89
N MET A 271 15.35 -0.50 15.44
CA MET A 271 14.84 -0.15 16.77
C MET A 271 15.41 -1.07 17.85
N THR A 272 15.51 -2.38 17.58
CA THR A 272 15.67 -3.42 18.60
C THR A 272 17.08 -3.47 19.18
N ALA A 273 18.10 -3.21 18.37
CA ALA A 273 19.50 -3.29 18.79
C ALA A 273 19.94 -2.20 19.79
N THR A 274 19.16 -1.13 19.96
CA THR A 274 19.60 0.06 20.74
C THR A 274 18.90 0.17 22.10
N VAL A 275 17.69 -0.36 22.25
CA VAL A 275 16.82 -0.10 23.42
C VAL A 275 16.37 -1.39 24.12
N GLY A 276 16.78 -2.57 23.61
CA GLY A 276 16.48 -3.87 24.24
C GLY A 276 15.07 -4.39 23.98
N TRP A 277 14.37 -3.88 22.95
CA TRP A 277 13.11 -4.49 22.51
C TRP A 277 13.35 -5.87 21.91
N GLU A 278 12.50 -6.82 22.26
CA GLU A 278 12.35 -8.03 21.47
C GLU A 278 11.97 -7.68 20.03
N GLN A 279 12.45 -8.47 19.09
CA GLN A 279 12.15 -8.26 17.68
C GLN A 279 10.73 -8.73 17.37
N ILE A 280 9.82 -7.76 17.18
CA ILE A 280 8.43 -8.01 16.77
C ILE A 280 8.29 -7.74 15.26
N GLN A 281 7.91 -8.74 14.47
CA GLN A 281 7.82 -8.65 13.01
C GLN A 281 6.56 -9.33 12.46
N GLU A 282 5.43 -9.08 13.11
CA GLU A 282 4.15 -9.65 12.72
C GLU A 282 3.58 -8.90 11.52
N THR A 283 2.85 -9.63 10.67
CA THR A 283 2.27 -9.09 9.44
C THR A 283 0.88 -9.69 9.18
N PRO A 284 -0.03 -8.96 8.54
CA PRO A 284 -1.36 -9.45 8.22
C PRO A 284 -1.40 -10.36 6.97
N TYR A 285 -0.26 -10.70 6.36
CA TYR A 285 -0.21 -11.28 5.02
C TYR A 285 -0.91 -12.64 4.91
N GLU A 286 -0.79 -13.50 5.91
CA GLU A 286 -1.49 -14.78 5.90
C GLU A 286 -3.00 -14.62 6.04
N ARG A 287 -3.47 -13.66 6.87
CA ARG A 287 -4.89 -13.31 6.97
C ARG A 287 -5.43 -12.83 5.63
N ILE A 288 -4.70 -11.94 4.95
CA ILE A 288 -5.06 -11.43 3.62
C ILE A 288 -5.11 -12.57 2.60
N ARG A 289 -4.08 -13.41 2.53
CA ARG A 289 -4.04 -14.55 1.60
C ARG A 289 -5.20 -15.51 1.81
N LYS A 290 -5.57 -15.82 3.05
CA LYS A 290 -6.72 -16.67 3.37
C LYS A 290 -8.03 -16.04 2.89
N ALA A 291 -8.20 -14.73 3.08
CA ALA A 291 -9.39 -14.01 2.64
C ALA A 291 -9.54 -13.91 1.11
N LEU A 292 -8.42 -14.04 0.36
CA LEU A 292 -8.40 -14.00 -1.10
C LEU A 292 -8.59 -15.38 -1.76
N GLN A 293 -8.53 -16.48 -1.00
CA GLN A 293 -8.81 -17.80 -1.56
C GLN A 293 -10.31 -17.90 -1.91
N PRO A 294 -10.67 -18.52 -3.05
CA PRO A 294 -12.07 -18.81 -3.33
C PRO A 294 -12.62 -19.64 -2.17
N GLN A 295 -13.72 -19.20 -1.55
CA GLN A 295 -14.43 -20.04 -0.58
C GLN A 295 -14.70 -21.39 -1.26
N GLN A 296 -14.26 -22.49 -0.65
CA GLN A 296 -14.60 -23.82 -1.13
C GLN A 296 -16.13 -23.90 -1.21
N ILE A 297 -16.66 -23.96 -2.43
CA ILE A 297 -18.05 -24.32 -2.66
C ILE A 297 -18.22 -25.70 -2.05
N ILE A 298 -18.98 -25.79 -0.96
CA ILE A 298 -19.41 -27.06 -0.40
C ILE A 298 -20.06 -27.82 -1.56
N PRO A 299 -19.58 -29.01 -1.96
CA PRO A 299 -20.22 -29.76 -3.03
C PRO A 299 -21.68 -29.97 -2.62
N PRO A 300 -22.64 -29.85 -3.57
CA PRO A 300 -24.04 -30.13 -3.26
C PRO A 300 -24.13 -31.54 -2.65
N PRO A 301 -25.04 -31.77 -1.68
CA PRO A 301 -25.21 -33.07 -1.07
C PRO A 301 -25.43 -34.13 -2.16
N PRO A 302 -24.90 -35.36 -2.01
CA PRO A 302 -25.02 -36.38 -3.04
C PRO A 302 -26.50 -36.55 -3.42
N GLY A 303 -26.80 -36.25 -4.68
CA GLY A 303 -28.14 -36.34 -5.23
C GLY A 303 -28.72 -37.73 -4.98
N ARG A 304 -29.98 -37.78 -4.55
CA ARG A 304 -30.72 -39.02 -4.36
C ARG A 304 -30.53 -39.92 -5.58
N MET A 305 -30.06 -41.14 -5.34
CA MET A 305 -30.08 -42.22 -6.33
C MET A 305 -31.50 -42.30 -6.92
N CYS A 306 -31.61 -42.12 -8.23
CA CYS A 306 -32.82 -42.40 -8.97
C CYS A 306 -33.04 -43.91 -8.94
N GLY A 307 -33.97 -44.36 -8.11
CA GLY A 307 -34.39 -45.74 -8.03
C GLY A 307 -35.14 -46.18 -9.30
N SER A 308 -34.71 -47.33 -9.82
CA SER A 308 -35.52 -48.37 -10.45
C SER A 308 -36.70 -47.95 -11.35
N ARG A 309 -36.52 -48.09 -12.68
CA ARG A 309 -37.62 -48.51 -13.54
C ARG A 309 -37.64 -50.04 -13.60
N GLY A 310 -38.61 -50.64 -12.91
CA GLY A 310 -39.04 -51.99 -13.22
C GLY A 310 -39.76 -51.99 -14.56
N VAL A 311 -39.43 -52.97 -15.40
CA VAL A 311 -40.16 -53.30 -16.63
C VAL A 311 -40.98 -54.55 -16.31
N TYR A 312 -42.30 -54.42 -16.36
CA TYR A 312 -43.21 -55.50 -16.77
C TYR A 312 -43.62 -55.21 -18.20
#